data_AF-A0A5H2YFT0-F1
#
_entry.id   AF-A0A5H2YFT0-F1
#
_cell.length_a   1.000
_cell.length_b   1.000
_cell.length_c   1.000
_cell.angle_alpha   90.00
_cell.angle_beta   90.00
_cell.angle_gamma   90.00
#
_symmetry.space_group_name_H-M   'P 1'
#
loop_
_entity.id
_entity.type
_entity.pdbx_description
1 polymer ?
#
loop_
_entity_poly.entity_id
_entity_poly.type
_entity_poly.pdbx_seq_one_letter_code
_entity_poly.pdbx_strand_id
1 'polypeptide(L)'
;MVTHESDDMPNCCYVFIHASPGARVGLVKKGAPGWLITSVDQKDMSDADARKVVEVLNGVKGVNPEMADRMLAAATTGWRCPRFQLEGIAA
;
A
#
# COMPACT_ATOMS: atom_id res chain seq x y z
N MET A 1 18.74 11.70 -13.38
CA MET A 1 18.39 11.38 -11.99
C MET A 1 17.30 10.32 -12.02
N VAL A 2 17.64 9.08 -11.68
CA VAL A 2 16.66 8.00 -11.56
C VAL A 2 15.96 8.19 -10.22
N THR A 3 14.67 8.43 -10.23
CA THR A 3 13.88 8.60 -9.00
C THR A 3 13.78 7.25 -8.30
N HIS A 4 14.52 7.09 -7.20
CA HIS A 4 14.44 5.98 -6.23
C HIS A 4 13.12 5.97 -5.44
N GLU A 5 11.99 6.42 -6.02
CA GLU A 5 10.72 6.55 -5.30
C GLU A 5 10.23 5.23 -4.69
N SER A 6 10.66 4.10 -5.25
CA SER A 6 10.34 2.79 -4.70
C SER A 6 11.28 2.35 -3.57
N ASP A 7 12.54 2.77 -3.49
CA ASP A 7 13.51 2.21 -2.54
C ASP A 7 13.17 2.54 -1.08
N ASP A 8 12.71 3.77 -0.82
CA ASP A 8 12.33 4.25 0.52
C ASP A 8 10.94 3.75 1.00
N MET A 9 10.22 2.98 0.18
CA MET A 9 8.90 2.46 0.54
C MET A 9 8.98 1.09 1.23
N PRO A 10 8.19 0.86 2.28
CA PRO A 10 8.14 -0.41 2.99
C PRO A 10 7.55 -1.51 2.10
N ASN A 11 7.86 -2.76 2.43
CA ASN A 11 7.38 -3.91 1.64
C ASN A 11 5.85 -4.04 1.62
N CYS A 12 5.18 -3.60 2.70
CA CYS A 12 3.73 -3.58 2.78
C CYS A 12 3.23 -2.54 3.79
N CYS A 13 2.03 -2.01 3.56
CA CYS A 13 1.32 -1.13 4.48
C CYS A 13 -0.18 -1.43 4.48
N TYR A 14 -0.86 -1.04 5.56
CA TYR A 14 -2.31 -1.04 5.62
C TYR A 14 -2.86 0.29 5.11
N VAL A 15 -4.03 0.28 4.50
CA VAL A 15 -4.68 1.46 3.94
C VAL A 15 -6.17 1.43 4.27
N PHE A 16 -6.74 2.60 4.49
CA PHE A 16 -8.19 2.76 4.59
C PHE A 16 -8.76 3.05 3.20
N ILE A 17 -9.78 2.31 2.82
CA ILE A 17 -10.42 2.34 1.51
C ILE A 17 -11.90 2.61 1.75
N HIS A 18 -12.46 3.56 1.01
CA HIS A 18 -13.88 3.91 1.08
C HIS A 18 -14.75 2.83 0.40
N ALA A 19 -14.79 1.64 1.00
CA ALA A 19 -15.56 0.48 0.57
C ALA A 19 -16.70 0.16 1.56
N SER A 20 -17.43 -0.93 1.31
CA SER A 20 -18.48 -1.44 2.19
C SER A 20 -17.94 -1.77 3.60
N PRO A 21 -18.74 -1.64 4.66
CA PRO A 21 -18.36 -2.10 6.00
C PRO A 21 -17.90 -3.56 6.01
N GLY A 22 -16.77 -3.85 6.65
CA GLY A 22 -16.10 -5.16 6.62
C GLY A 22 -15.10 -5.35 5.46
N ALA A 23 -14.91 -4.33 4.62
CA ALA A 23 -13.97 -4.34 3.49
C ALA A 23 -13.16 -3.04 3.35
N ARG A 24 -13.15 -2.18 4.38
CA ARG A 24 -12.51 -0.85 4.34
C ARG A 24 -11.01 -0.89 4.63
N VAL A 25 -10.48 -1.94 5.26
CA VAL A 25 -9.04 -2.03 5.55
C VAL A 25 -8.37 -2.95 4.54
N GLY A 26 -7.51 -2.35 3.70
CA GLY A 26 -6.71 -3.05 2.70
C GLY A 26 -5.24 -3.20 3.12
N LEU A 27 -4.58 -4.20 2.55
CA LEU A 27 -3.13 -4.38 2.61
C LEU A 27 -2.56 -4.13 1.21
N VAL A 28 -1.67 -3.15 1.10
CA VAL A 28 -0.90 -2.86 -0.12
C VAL A 28 0.47 -3.50 0.01
N LYS A 29 0.94 -4.12 -1.08
CA LYS A 29 2.28 -4.69 -1.18
C LYS A 29 3.07 -3.96 -2.27
N LYS A 30 4.32 -3.62 -1.96
CA LYS A 30 5.25 -3.02 -2.91
C LYS A 30 5.42 -3.91 -4.14
N GLY A 31 5.33 -3.31 -5.32
CA GLY A 31 5.45 -4.00 -6.61
C GLY A 31 4.21 -4.80 -7.03
N ALA A 32 3.19 -4.94 -6.18
CA ALA A 32 1.96 -5.64 -6.53
C ALA A 32 0.85 -4.66 -6.94
N PRO A 33 0.11 -4.91 -8.04
CA PRO A 33 -1.03 -4.09 -8.40
C PRO A 33 -2.19 -4.27 -7.40
N GLY A 34 -2.85 -3.18 -7.04
CA GLY A 34 -4.01 -3.16 -6.17
C GLY A 34 -3.72 -3.44 -4.69
N TRP A 35 -4.77 -3.84 -3.97
CA TRP A 35 -4.75 -4.10 -2.53
C TRP A 35 -5.53 -5.37 -2.19
N LEU A 36 -5.17 -5.99 -1.07
CA LEU A 36 -5.87 -7.15 -0.52
C LEU A 36 -6.80 -6.69 0.60
N ILE A 37 -8.09 -6.97 0.49
CA ILE A 37 -9.03 -6.71 1.58
C ILE A 37 -8.66 -7.61 2.77
N THR A 38 -8.57 -7.02 3.94
CA THR A 38 -8.21 -7.75 5.17
C THR A 38 -9.45 -8.05 5.99
N SER A 39 -9.44 -9.16 6.73
CA SER A 39 -10.49 -9.52 7.69
C SER A 39 -10.42 -8.73 8.99
N VAL A 40 -9.57 -7.69 9.04
CA VAL A 40 -9.41 -6.84 10.21
C VAL A 40 -10.58 -5.87 10.35
N ASP A 41 -11.13 -5.40 9.23
CA ASP A 41 -12.37 -4.64 9.23
C ASP A 41 -13.55 -5.58 9.45
N GLN A 42 -14.44 -5.20 10.37
CA GLN A 42 -15.66 -5.94 10.69
C GLN A 42 -16.89 -5.11 10.34
N LYS A 43 -18.01 -5.76 10.01
CA LYS A 43 -19.22 -5.08 9.52
C LYS A 43 -19.81 -4.08 10.51
N ASP A 44 -19.62 -4.32 11.79
CA ASP A 44 -20.08 -3.54 12.94
C ASP A 44 -19.07 -2.44 13.36
N MET A 45 -17.89 -2.41 12.75
CA MET A 45 -16.86 -1.42 13.04
C MET A 45 -17.24 -0.06 12.43
N SER A 46 -16.99 1.04 13.16
CA SER A 46 -17.18 2.39 12.61
C SER A 46 -16.02 2.77 11.67
N ASP A 47 -16.23 3.75 10.79
CA ASP A 47 -15.16 4.26 9.93
C ASP A 47 -13.99 4.86 10.75
N ALA A 48 -14.30 5.48 11.89
CA ALA A 48 -13.29 6.02 12.79
C ALA A 48 -12.42 4.91 13.40
N ASP A 49 -13.03 3.81 13.81
CA ASP A 49 -12.31 2.66 14.37
C ASP A 49 -11.46 1.98 13.29
N ALA A 50 -12.01 1.78 12.09
CA ALA A 50 -11.26 1.19 10.97
C ALA A 50 -10.03 2.04 10.60
N ARG A 51 -10.15 3.38 10.60
CA ARG A 51 -9.02 4.29 10.41
C ARG A 51 -7.99 4.18 11.54
N LYS A 52 -8.44 4.12 12.79
CA LYS A 52 -7.57 3.95 13.95
C LYS A 52 -6.81 2.62 13.92
N VAL A 53 -7.44 1.55 13.43
CA VAL A 53 -6.78 0.25 13.24
C VAL A 53 -5.68 0.35 12.19
N VAL A 54 -5.92 1.02 11.06
CA VAL A 54 -4.87 1.27 10.06
C VAL A 54 -3.70 2.05 10.66
N GLU A 55 -3.99 3.11 11.43
CA GLU A 55 -2.98 3.91 12.11
C GLU A 55 -2.14 3.07 13.08
N VAL A 56 -2.76 2.25 13.92
CA VAL A 56 -2.05 1.38 14.87
C VAL A 56 -1.20 0.34 14.15
N LEU A 57 -1.74 -0.34 13.14
CA LEU A 57 -1.01 -1.38 12.40
C LEU A 57 0.18 -0.82 11.62
N ASN A 58 0.03 0.37 11.05
CA ASN A 58 1.10 1.06 10.34
C ASN A 58 2.12 1.68 11.30
N GLY A 59 1.68 2.20 12.45
CA GLY A 59 2.56 2.75 13.49
C GLY A 59 3.59 1.74 13.99
N VAL A 60 3.16 0.48 14.20
CA VAL A 60 4.07 -0.63 14.56
C VAL A 60 5.12 -0.90 13.48
N LYS A 61 4.82 -0.58 12.22
CA LYS A 61 5.71 -0.75 11.06
C LYS A 61 6.52 0.50 10.73
N GLY A 62 6.37 1.60 11.49
CA GLY A 62 6.97 2.89 11.17
C GLY A 62 6.42 3.55 9.90
N VAL A 63 5.24 3.13 9.43
CA VAL A 63 4.62 3.67 8.22
C VAL A 63 3.72 4.83 8.62
N ASN A 64 3.98 6.02 8.07
CA ASN A 64 3.13 7.18 8.28
C ASN A 64 1.96 7.23 7.26
N PRO A 65 0.91 8.03 7.51
CA PRO A 65 -0.25 8.10 6.62
C PRO A 65 0.10 8.52 5.19
N GLU A 66 0.98 9.50 5.02
CA GLU A 66 1.42 9.99 3.70
C GLU A 66 2.07 8.88 2.87
N MET A 67 2.92 8.06 3.49
CA MET A 67 3.58 6.93 2.86
C MET A 67 2.57 5.84 2.46
N ALA A 68 1.59 5.55 3.31
CA ALA A 68 0.51 4.61 2.99
C ALA A 68 -0.32 5.09 1.78
N ASP A 69 -0.62 6.39 1.70
CA ASP A 69 -1.31 6.99 0.55
C ASP A 69 -0.47 6.91 -0.73
N ARG A 70 0.83 7.18 -0.65
CA ARG A 70 1.73 7.01 -1.80
C ARG A 70 1.79 5.55 -2.27
N MET A 71 1.81 4.59 -1.34
CA MET A 71 1.78 3.17 -1.69
C MET A 71 0.44 2.78 -2.35
N LEU A 72 -0.69 3.28 -1.84
CA LEU A 72 -2.00 3.07 -2.46
C LEU A 72 -2.07 3.65 -3.88
N ALA A 73 -1.57 4.87 -4.06
CA ALA A 73 -1.49 5.52 -5.36
C ALA A 73 -0.63 4.70 -6.34
N ALA A 74 0.55 4.23 -5.90
CA ALA A 74 1.42 3.37 -6.72
C ALA A 74 0.75 2.03 -7.07
N ALA A 75 0.07 1.41 -6.12
CA ALA A 75 -0.66 0.17 -6.36
C ALA A 75 -1.84 0.34 -7.34
N THR A 76 -2.47 1.52 -7.37
CA THR A 76 -3.60 1.83 -8.25
C THR A 76 -3.16 2.24 -9.65
N THR A 77 -2.10 3.05 -9.75
CA THR A 77 -1.61 3.65 -11.01
C THR A 77 -0.48 2.86 -11.66
N GLY A 78 0.04 1.85 -10.97
CA GLY A 78 1.18 1.05 -11.36
C GLY A 78 2.46 1.51 -10.65
N TRP A 79 3.21 0.54 -10.11
CA TRP A 79 4.52 0.80 -9.53
C TRP A 79 5.47 1.27 -10.62
N ARG A 80 5.99 2.49 -10.49
CA ARG A 80 7.12 2.95 -11.29
C ARG A 80 8.39 2.24 -10.80
N CYS A 81 8.51 0.95 -11.12
CA CYS A 81 9.79 0.26 -10.99
C CYS A 81 10.73 0.79 -12.07
N PRO A 82 12.00 1.12 -11.77
CA PRO A 82 12.99 1.20 -12.82
C PRO A 82 12.99 -0.15 -13.53
N ARG A 83 12.59 -0.17 -14.81
CA ARG A 83 12.85 -1.31 -15.67
C ARG A 83 14.35 -1.57 -15.56
N PHE A 84 14.75 -2.76 -15.10
CA PHE A 84 16.06 -3.27 -15.45
C PHE A 84 16.12 -3.24 -16.98
N GLN A 85 16.89 -2.28 -17.52
CA GLN A 85 17.27 -2.28 -18.91
C GLN A 85 18.15 -3.53 -19.06
N LEU A 86 17.58 -4.62 -19.57
CA LEU A 86 18.33 -5.74 -20.11
C LEU A 86 19.03 -5.23 -21.38
N GLU A 87 20.05 -4.39 -21.20
CA GLU A 87 21.05 -4.17 -22.24
C GLU A 87 22.02 -5.34 -22.18
N GLY A 88 22.03 -6.15 -23.24
CA GLY A 88 23.13 -7.07 -23.50
C GLY A 88 22.80 -8.56 -23.41
N ILE A 89 21.84 -9.04 -24.20
CA ILE A 89 22.00 -10.35 -24.82
C ILE A 89 21.87 -10.12 -26.33
N ALA A 90 22.95 -9.59 -26.91
CA ALA A 90 23.13 -9.61 -28.36
C ALA A 90 23.51 -11.04 -28.75
N ALA A 91 22.79 -11.55 -29.75
CA ALA A 91 22.94 -12.85 -30.38
C ALA A 91 24.28 -13.02 -31.12
#